data_AF-A0A1G8V7K5-F1
#
_entry.id   AF-A0A1G8V7K5-F1
#
_cell.length_a   1.000
_cell.length_b   1.000
_cell.length_c   1.000
_cell.angle_alpha   90.00
_cell.angle_beta   90.00
_cell.angle_gamma   90.00
#
_symmetry.space_group_name_H-M   'P 1'
#
loop_
_entity.id
_entity.type
_entity.pdbx_description
1 polymer ?
#
loop_
_entity_poly.entity_id
_entity_poly.type
_entity_poly.pdbx_seq_one_letter_code
_entity_poly.pdbx_strand_id
1 'polypeptide(L)'
;MENSTGFAQAAGRQVLPVDALADLVSSLESLEQVQSRLHAVREGLLVMASQLADAMENDGGGPGSGWRVPARELAQRSVAAEIAAATRMSDRTVQRQISQAVELAARFPATYQALSDGRISLAHARVIQEAGIALMDDDGRGRYEAAVVGCAEQQAPGRVRRLAVREAEKAQAEPLAARHERAVAGRCVRVIPLPDGMAELAATLPAAVAYGIHDRLTQMAKTHIELAAVEHAASGRISESGATAEPGTGAGENRCMDQLRADLLADLLLCGAPTGHDTPDGLLAAITARVDVTVPVLTLINEAGPDHGEPTSKTSGQTSGYGASAAGNRARENAVGNDWIAAELDGRHPIDPATARILAGRAVAWNRVLTDPIIGAVLAVDRYRPGEDLKRLLTARDSRCRFPGCGVPARDLDLDHTHDAALGGATETGNLAGLCRRHHVLKHHSRWTTRQTGNGNLEWNSPTGRSYTDRPPTPPATTAWTGKPPDSCPPGEWSPMGSKPPPF
;
A
#
# COMPACT_ATOMS: atom_id res chain seq x y z
N MET A 1 30.70 -10.12 14.38
CA MET A 1 31.15 -10.94 13.23
C MET A 1 31.86 -9.99 12.29
N GLU A 2 33.18 -9.94 12.43
CA GLU A 2 34.04 -9.11 11.59
C GLU A 2 34.14 -9.76 10.21
N ASN A 3 33.73 -9.04 9.17
CA ASN A 3 33.85 -9.49 7.79
C ASN A 3 35.32 -9.40 7.37
N SER A 4 36.01 -10.54 7.48
CA SER A 4 37.34 -10.76 6.90
C SER A 4 37.20 -10.85 5.38
N THR A 5 37.27 -9.71 4.68
CA THR A 5 37.66 -9.69 3.27
C THR A 5 39.17 -9.62 3.20
N GLY A 6 39.82 -10.72 3.59
CA GLY A 6 41.25 -10.94 3.34
C GLY A 6 41.48 -11.27 1.88
N PHE A 7 41.45 -10.27 1.00
CA PHE A 7 42.17 -10.39 -0.28
C PHE A 7 43.65 -10.40 0.06
N ALA A 8 44.20 -11.61 0.17
CA ALA A 8 45.57 -11.86 0.55
C ALA A 8 46.53 -11.10 -0.38
N GLN A 9 47.27 -10.16 0.19
CA GLN A 9 48.57 -9.74 -0.32
C GLN A 9 49.54 -10.93 -0.17
N ALA A 10 49.44 -11.91 -1.08
CA ALA A 10 50.51 -12.88 -1.28
C ALA A 10 51.59 -12.22 -2.12
N ALA A 11 52.70 -11.87 -1.48
CA ALA A 11 53.87 -11.30 -2.13
C ALA A 11 54.36 -12.22 -3.28
N GLY A 12 54.43 -11.66 -4.49
CA GLY A 12 55.21 -12.24 -5.61
C GLY A 12 54.44 -12.89 -6.76
N ARG A 13 53.11 -13.00 -6.72
CA ARG A 13 52.32 -13.49 -7.86
C ARG A 13 51.35 -12.39 -8.30
N GLN A 14 51.58 -11.80 -9.47
CA GLN A 14 50.58 -10.96 -10.13
C GLN A 14 49.33 -11.82 -10.35
N VAL A 15 48.33 -11.69 -9.48
CA VAL A 15 47.00 -12.22 -9.76
C VAL A 15 46.47 -11.39 -10.91
N LEU A 16 46.31 -12.00 -12.09
CA LEU A 16 45.73 -11.29 -13.22
C LEU A 16 44.29 -10.92 -12.84
N PRO A 17 43.81 -9.70 -13.17
CA PRO A 17 42.44 -9.28 -12.85
C PRO A 17 41.36 -10.27 -13.31
N VAL A 18 41.63 -11.03 -14.38
CA VAL A 18 40.76 -12.08 -14.90
C VAL A 18 40.67 -13.30 -13.96
N ASP A 19 41.76 -13.70 -13.32
CA ASP A 19 41.77 -14.82 -12.37
C ASP A 19 41.02 -14.45 -11.08
N ALA A 20 41.23 -13.22 -10.58
CA ALA A 20 40.48 -12.70 -9.44
C ALA A 20 38.98 -12.57 -9.75
N LEU A 21 38.63 -12.19 -10.98
CA LEU A 21 37.25 -12.18 -11.44
C LEU A 21 36.66 -13.60 -11.48
N ALA A 22 37.40 -14.60 -11.96
CA ALA A 22 36.94 -15.99 -12.01
C ALA A 22 36.66 -16.56 -10.61
N ASP A 23 37.54 -16.27 -9.64
CA ASP A 23 37.36 -16.68 -8.24
C ASP A 23 36.13 -16.00 -7.60
N LEU A 24 35.95 -14.69 -7.88
CA LEU A 24 34.78 -13.94 -7.40
C LEU A 24 33.48 -14.48 -8.01
N VAL A 25 33.46 -14.75 -9.32
CA VAL A 25 32.31 -15.33 -10.02
C VAL A 25 31.97 -16.70 -9.44
N SER A 26 32.96 -17.59 -9.26
CA SER A 26 32.75 -18.92 -8.68
C SER A 26 32.21 -18.86 -7.25
N SER A 27 32.68 -17.88 -6.47
CA SER A 27 32.20 -17.64 -5.09
C SER A 27 30.76 -17.15 -5.09
N LEU A 28 30.40 -16.22 -6.00
CA LEU A 28 29.03 -15.74 -6.16
C LEU A 28 28.09 -16.85 -6.64
N GLU A 29 28.50 -17.66 -7.61
CA GLU A 29 27.73 -18.84 -8.07
C GLU A 29 27.44 -19.80 -6.91
N SER A 30 28.45 -20.09 -6.09
CA SER A 30 28.30 -20.94 -4.90
C SER A 30 27.32 -20.34 -3.89
N LEU A 31 27.38 -19.02 -3.66
CA LEU A 31 26.46 -18.32 -2.77
C LEU A 31 25.01 -18.38 -3.28
N GLU A 32 24.80 -18.13 -4.57
CA GLU A 32 23.48 -18.18 -5.22
C GLU A 32 22.86 -19.59 -5.15
N GLN A 33 23.68 -20.64 -5.31
CA GLN A 33 23.23 -22.01 -5.10
C GLN A 33 22.76 -22.24 -3.65
N VAL A 34 23.53 -21.77 -2.66
CA VAL A 34 23.13 -21.87 -1.24
C VAL A 34 21.85 -21.09 -0.96
N GLN A 35 21.70 -19.87 -1.49
CA GLN A 35 20.47 -19.09 -1.35
C GLN A 35 19.27 -19.81 -1.96
N SER A 36 19.43 -20.43 -3.13
CA SER A 36 18.38 -21.20 -3.80
C SER A 36 17.92 -22.39 -2.95
N ARG A 37 18.86 -23.11 -2.32
CA ARG A 37 18.55 -24.20 -1.37
C ARG A 37 17.83 -23.68 -0.12
N LEU A 38 18.26 -22.54 0.42
CA LEU A 38 17.58 -21.91 1.58
C LEU A 38 16.16 -21.46 1.22
N HIS A 39 15.95 -20.97 0.00
CA HIS A 39 14.60 -20.68 -0.51
C HIS A 39 13.76 -21.95 -0.59
N ALA A 40 14.32 -23.08 -1.04
CA ALA A 40 13.62 -24.37 -1.02
C ALA A 40 13.21 -24.78 0.40
N VAL A 41 14.11 -24.66 1.38
CA VAL A 41 13.82 -24.95 2.79
C VAL A 41 12.69 -24.04 3.32
N ARG A 42 12.71 -22.75 2.97
CA ARG A 42 11.64 -21.81 3.32
C ARG A 42 10.30 -22.25 2.72
N GLU A 43 10.26 -22.64 1.44
CA GLU A 43 9.04 -23.16 0.80
C GLU A 43 8.55 -24.43 1.53
N GLY A 44 9.45 -25.36 1.89
CA GLY A 44 9.12 -26.55 2.69
C GLY A 44 8.51 -26.22 4.06
N LEU A 45 9.01 -25.19 4.76
CA LEU A 45 8.41 -24.70 6.01
C LEU A 45 6.99 -24.15 5.82
N LEU A 46 6.72 -23.49 4.69
CA LEU A 46 5.38 -23.00 4.35
C LEU A 46 4.43 -24.15 4.00
N VAL A 47 4.92 -25.22 3.36
CA VAL A 47 4.15 -26.45 3.14
C VAL A 47 3.78 -27.11 4.48
N MET A 48 4.75 -27.23 5.39
CA MET A 48 4.51 -27.76 6.74
C MET A 48 3.51 -26.90 7.52
N ALA A 49 3.55 -25.57 7.36
CA ALA A 49 2.56 -24.68 7.95
C ALA A 49 1.13 -24.98 7.45
N SER A 50 0.95 -25.29 6.16
CA SER A 50 -0.35 -25.73 5.62
C SER A 50 -0.80 -27.05 6.23
N GLN A 51 0.11 -28.02 6.36
CA GLN A 51 -0.20 -29.33 6.96
C GLN A 51 -0.58 -29.20 8.43
N LEU A 52 0.09 -28.30 9.18
CA LEU A 52 -0.25 -28.01 10.56
C LEU A 52 -1.63 -27.35 10.67
N ALA A 53 -1.99 -26.45 9.75
CA ALA A 53 -3.32 -25.87 9.71
C ALA A 53 -4.41 -26.94 9.50
N ASP A 54 -4.16 -27.90 8.59
CA ASP A 54 -5.07 -29.04 8.37
C ASP A 54 -5.10 -30.00 9.58
N ALA A 55 -4.00 -30.14 10.33
CA ALA A 55 -3.99 -30.93 11.58
C ALA A 55 -4.77 -30.26 12.72
N MET A 56 -4.63 -28.93 12.87
CA MET A 56 -5.35 -28.13 13.88
C MET A 56 -6.86 -28.17 13.70
N GLU A 57 -7.36 -28.46 12.50
CA GLU A 57 -8.78 -28.71 12.23
C GLU A 57 -9.30 -29.98 12.94
N ASN A 58 -8.47 -31.03 12.97
CA ASN A 58 -8.87 -32.35 13.50
C ASN A 58 -8.92 -32.40 15.03
N ASP A 59 -8.33 -31.43 15.73
CA ASP A 59 -8.21 -31.41 17.19
C ASP A 59 -9.36 -30.66 17.92
N GLY A 60 -10.42 -30.24 17.22
CA GLY A 60 -11.66 -29.74 17.82
C GLY A 60 -11.66 -28.22 18.10
N GLY A 61 -12.54 -27.50 17.38
CA GLY A 61 -12.77 -26.07 17.56
C GLY A 61 -13.41 -25.71 18.90
N GLY A 62 -13.01 -24.56 19.45
CA GLY A 62 -13.57 -24.00 20.69
C GLY A 62 -15.06 -23.63 20.60
N PRO A 63 -15.70 -23.30 21.74
CA PRO A 63 -17.16 -23.22 21.84
C PRO A 63 -17.76 -21.99 21.14
N GLY A 64 -18.63 -22.26 20.17
CA GLY A 64 -19.93 -21.60 19.91
C GLY A 64 -20.05 -20.07 19.84
N SER A 65 -20.16 -19.54 18.62
CA SER A 65 -21.14 -18.49 18.28
C SER A 65 -21.55 -18.66 16.80
N GLY A 66 -22.82 -18.39 16.47
CA GLY A 66 -23.57 -18.92 15.30
C GLY A 66 -23.11 -18.56 13.88
N TRP A 67 -21.85 -18.19 13.64
CA TRP A 67 -21.29 -17.99 12.29
C TRP A 67 -20.37 -19.16 11.92
N ARG A 68 -20.81 -20.02 10.98
CA ARG A 68 -20.00 -21.16 10.49
C ARG A 68 -19.03 -20.72 9.40
N VAL A 69 -17.88 -20.16 9.78
CA VAL A 69 -16.72 -20.18 8.88
C VAL A 69 -16.18 -21.62 8.88
N PRO A 70 -15.86 -22.23 7.72
CA PRO A 70 -15.27 -23.57 7.70
C PRO A 70 -14.03 -23.62 8.59
N ALA A 71 -13.96 -24.58 9.51
CA ALA A 71 -12.88 -24.70 10.50
C ALA A 71 -11.49 -24.70 9.84
N ARG A 72 -11.36 -25.34 8.67
CA ARG A 72 -10.16 -25.33 7.83
C ARG A 72 -9.69 -23.94 7.41
N GLU A 73 -10.60 -23.13 6.88
CA GLU A 73 -10.25 -21.79 6.40
C GLU A 73 -9.73 -20.93 7.56
N LEU A 74 -10.33 -21.08 8.73
CA LEU A 74 -9.93 -20.35 9.91
C LEU A 74 -8.58 -20.82 10.48
N ALA A 75 -8.32 -22.13 10.49
CA ALA A 75 -7.03 -22.68 10.89
C ALA A 75 -5.90 -22.17 9.97
N GLN A 76 -6.12 -22.18 8.65
CA GLN A 76 -5.18 -21.62 7.67
C GLN A 76 -4.92 -20.13 7.91
N ARG A 77 -5.99 -19.34 8.15
CA ARG A 77 -5.86 -17.91 8.48
C ARG A 77 -5.07 -17.69 9.77
N SER A 78 -5.32 -18.51 10.79
CA SER A 78 -4.63 -18.42 12.08
C SER A 78 -3.14 -18.71 11.97
N VAL A 79 -2.76 -19.76 11.24
CA VAL A 79 -1.35 -20.08 10.98
C VAL A 79 -0.67 -19.01 10.13
N ALA A 80 -1.35 -18.53 9.08
CA ALA A 80 -0.82 -17.44 8.24
C ALA A 80 -0.65 -16.14 9.03
N ALA A 81 -1.56 -15.82 9.94
CA ALA A 81 -1.49 -14.65 10.82
C ALA A 81 -0.34 -14.75 11.84
N GLU A 82 -0.06 -15.93 12.37
CA GLU A 82 1.07 -16.18 13.29
C GLU A 82 2.42 -15.95 12.60
N ILE A 83 2.60 -16.57 11.43
CA ILE A 83 3.81 -16.37 10.61
C ILE A 83 3.88 -14.91 10.14
N ALA A 84 2.74 -14.39 9.69
CA ALA A 84 2.32 -12.99 9.64
C ALA A 84 3.11 -12.05 10.55
N ALA A 85 2.68 -12.08 11.80
CA ALA A 85 3.15 -11.24 12.87
C ALA A 85 4.63 -11.50 13.20
N ALA A 86 5.08 -12.77 13.18
CA ALA A 86 6.47 -13.13 13.47
C ALA A 86 7.46 -12.61 12.42
N THR A 87 7.08 -12.63 11.15
CA THR A 87 7.94 -12.22 10.02
C THR A 87 7.76 -10.76 9.61
N ARG A 88 6.87 -10.01 10.29
CA ARG A 88 6.49 -8.62 9.96
C ARG A 88 5.99 -8.47 8.52
N MET A 89 5.16 -9.41 8.09
CA MET A 89 4.50 -9.38 6.78
C MET A 89 2.99 -9.25 6.97
N SER A 90 2.25 -8.97 5.89
CA SER A 90 0.79 -9.05 5.95
C SER A 90 0.34 -10.52 5.94
N ASP A 91 -0.71 -10.86 6.69
CA ASP A 91 -1.35 -12.19 6.68
C ASP A 91 -1.64 -12.62 5.23
N ARG A 92 -2.24 -11.75 4.41
CA ARG A 92 -2.54 -12.05 3.00
C ARG A 92 -1.29 -12.42 2.18
N THR A 93 -0.17 -11.76 2.44
CA THR A 93 1.09 -12.08 1.76
C THR A 93 1.56 -13.48 2.15
N VAL A 94 1.51 -13.82 3.43
CA VAL A 94 1.92 -15.15 3.91
C VAL A 94 0.97 -16.24 3.46
N GLN A 95 -0.35 -16.02 3.52
CA GLN A 95 -1.32 -16.98 2.99
C GLN A 95 -1.04 -17.27 1.51
N ARG A 96 -0.78 -16.23 0.71
CA ARG A 96 -0.39 -16.39 -0.70
C ARG A 96 0.91 -17.20 -0.85
N GLN A 97 1.92 -16.93 -0.03
CA GLN A 97 3.17 -17.69 -0.03
C GLN A 97 2.96 -19.16 0.33
N ILE A 98 2.11 -19.46 1.31
CA ILE A 98 1.74 -20.84 1.68
C ILE A 98 1.07 -21.54 0.49
N SER A 99 0.06 -20.91 -0.12
CA SER A 99 -0.61 -21.48 -1.30
C SER A 99 0.36 -21.73 -2.45
N GLN A 100 1.28 -20.78 -2.72
CA GLN A 100 2.31 -20.94 -3.75
C GLN A 100 3.29 -22.07 -3.44
N ALA A 101 3.71 -22.23 -2.18
CA ALA A 101 4.64 -23.28 -1.76
C ALA A 101 4.00 -24.67 -1.83
N VAL A 102 2.76 -24.82 -1.36
CA VAL A 102 1.97 -26.07 -1.46
C VAL A 102 1.80 -26.47 -2.92
N GLU A 103 1.40 -25.52 -3.76
CA GLU A 103 1.23 -25.73 -5.20
C GLU A 103 2.55 -26.14 -5.87
N LEU A 104 3.66 -25.44 -5.58
CA LEU A 104 4.98 -25.76 -6.13
C LEU A 104 5.43 -27.17 -5.74
N ALA A 105 5.34 -27.52 -4.45
CA ALA A 105 5.79 -28.82 -3.95
C ALA A 105 4.91 -29.99 -4.43
N ALA A 106 3.59 -29.79 -4.55
CA ALA A 106 2.65 -30.85 -4.90
C ALA A 106 2.49 -31.05 -6.41
N ARG A 107 2.42 -29.96 -7.19
CA ARG A 107 2.08 -30.01 -8.62
C ARG A 107 3.28 -29.84 -9.56
N PHE A 108 4.42 -29.37 -9.05
CA PHE A 108 5.66 -29.14 -9.80
C PHE A 108 6.89 -29.78 -9.09
N PRO A 109 6.89 -31.12 -8.91
CA PRO A 109 7.92 -31.79 -8.13
C PRO A 109 9.32 -31.70 -8.75
N ALA A 110 9.47 -31.74 -10.08
CA ALA A 110 10.81 -31.64 -10.69
C ALA A 110 11.40 -30.23 -10.59
N THR A 111 10.55 -29.20 -10.63
CA THR A 111 10.91 -27.80 -10.39
C THR A 111 11.32 -27.59 -8.95
N TYR A 112 10.52 -28.11 -8.00
CA TYR A 112 10.84 -28.03 -6.57
C TYR A 112 12.15 -28.77 -6.24
N GLN A 113 12.38 -29.92 -6.87
CA GLN A 113 13.66 -30.64 -6.74
C GLN A 113 14.83 -29.83 -7.29
N ALA A 114 14.70 -29.22 -8.47
CA ALA A 114 15.75 -28.39 -9.05
C ALA A 114 16.09 -27.17 -8.17
N LEU A 115 15.08 -26.56 -7.55
CA LEU A 115 15.26 -25.50 -6.55
C LEU A 115 15.98 -26.02 -5.31
N SER A 116 15.57 -27.18 -4.80
CA SER A 116 16.16 -27.85 -3.62
C SER A 116 17.60 -28.28 -3.82
N ASP A 117 17.98 -28.62 -5.05
CA ASP A 117 19.36 -28.95 -5.41
C ASP A 117 20.23 -27.68 -5.60
N GLY A 118 19.59 -26.50 -5.69
CA GLY A 118 20.24 -25.22 -6.03
C GLY A 118 20.57 -25.07 -7.51
N ARG A 119 20.01 -25.92 -8.39
CA ARG A 119 20.21 -25.86 -9.86
C ARG A 119 19.45 -24.71 -10.51
N ILE A 120 18.34 -24.28 -9.90
CA ILE A 120 17.58 -23.11 -10.32
C ILE A 120 17.25 -22.24 -9.10
N SER A 121 17.11 -20.94 -9.33
CA SER A 121 16.67 -20.00 -8.28
C SER A 121 15.14 -19.98 -8.11
N LEU A 122 14.65 -19.43 -6.99
CA LEU A 122 13.22 -19.28 -6.74
C LEU A 122 12.50 -18.48 -7.85
N ALA A 123 13.19 -17.50 -8.46
CA ALA A 123 12.63 -16.73 -9.58
C ALA A 123 12.33 -17.61 -10.80
N HIS A 124 13.17 -18.60 -11.10
CA HIS A 124 12.89 -19.59 -12.15
C HIS A 124 11.69 -20.46 -11.78
N ALA A 125 11.67 -20.97 -10.54
CA ALA A 125 10.56 -21.79 -10.05
C ALA A 125 9.21 -21.06 -10.16
N ARG A 126 9.17 -19.76 -9.82
CA ARG A 126 7.96 -18.94 -9.98
C ARG A 126 7.55 -18.75 -11.44
N VAL A 127 8.50 -18.54 -12.36
CA VAL A 127 8.19 -18.45 -13.80
C VAL A 127 7.57 -19.74 -14.33
N ILE A 128 8.12 -20.89 -13.94
CA ILE A 128 7.62 -22.22 -14.35
C ILE A 128 6.23 -22.45 -13.75
N GLN A 129 6.07 -22.22 -12.45
CA GLN A 129 4.80 -22.36 -11.75
C GLN A 129 3.72 -21.44 -12.36
N GLU A 130 4.02 -20.16 -12.59
CA GLU A 130 3.07 -19.18 -13.16
C GLU A 130 2.56 -19.59 -14.54
N ALA A 131 3.44 -20.09 -15.41
CA ALA A 131 3.04 -20.51 -16.75
C ALA A 131 2.31 -21.87 -16.75
N GLY A 132 2.70 -22.78 -15.85
CA GLY A 132 2.13 -24.13 -15.77
C GLY A 132 0.89 -24.28 -14.90
N ILE A 133 0.52 -23.30 -14.06
CA ILE A 133 -0.54 -23.45 -13.04
C ILE A 133 -1.90 -23.83 -13.64
N ALA A 134 -2.17 -23.41 -14.88
CA ALA A 134 -3.40 -23.70 -15.61
C ALA A 134 -3.44 -25.12 -16.20
N LEU A 135 -2.34 -25.87 -16.18
CA LEU A 135 -2.30 -27.27 -16.62
C LEU A 135 -2.92 -28.14 -15.53
N MET A 136 -4.14 -28.62 -15.77
CA MET A 136 -4.86 -29.50 -14.83
C MET A 136 -4.46 -30.96 -14.98
N ASP A 137 -4.11 -31.38 -16.19
CA ASP A 137 -3.63 -32.73 -16.49
C ASP A 137 -2.21 -32.96 -15.93
N ASP A 138 -2.04 -34.02 -15.16
CA ASP A 138 -0.78 -34.36 -14.48
C ASP A 138 0.31 -34.77 -15.49
N ASP A 139 -0.05 -35.52 -16.53
CA ASP A 139 0.88 -35.95 -17.56
C ASP A 139 1.35 -34.77 -18.44
N GLY A 140 0.41 -33.94 -18.90
CA GLY A 140 0.71 -32.70 -19.61
C GLY A 140 1.60 -31.76 -18.80
N ARG A 141 1.34 -31.63 -17.49
CA ARG A 141 2.16 -30.82 -16.58
C ARG A 141 3.55 -31.41 -16.35
N GLY A 142 3.68 -32.74 -16.24
CA GLY A 142 4.97 -33.42 -16.13
C GLY A 142 5.85 -33.23 -17.38
N ARG A 143 5.26 -33.36 -18.58
CA ARG A 143 5.95 -33.10 -19.86
C ARG A 143 6.38 -31.63 -19.98
N TYR A 144 5.49 -30.72 -19.62
CA TYR A 144 5.79 -29.29 -19.54
C TYR A 144 6.98 -29.00 -18.61
N GLU A 145 6.94 -29.57 -17.41
CA GLU A 145 7.96 -29.33 -16.38
C GLU A 145 9.34 -29.83 -16.84
N ALA A 146 9.41 -31.06 -17.36
CA ALA A 146 10.65 -31.64 -17.86
C ALA A 146 11.28 -30.79 -18.99
N ALA A 147 10.46 -30.25 -19.89
CA ALA A 147 10.94 -29.42 -20.99
C ALA A 147 11.48 -28.05 -20.54
N VAL A 148 10.87 -27.44 -19.52
CA VAL A 148 11.24 -26.07 -19.10
C VAL A 148 12.38 -26.07 -18.09
N VAL A 149 12.44 -27.04 -17.18
CA VAL A 149 13.51 -27.11 -16.15
C VAL A 149 14.90 -27.19 -16.78
N GLY A 150 15.10 -28.02 -17.80
CA GLY A 150 16.41 -28.12 -18.47
C GLY A 150 16.88 -26.81 -19.12
N CYS A 151 15.95 -25.96 -19.58
CA CYS A 151 16.29 -24.63 -20.07
C CYS A 151 16.56 -23.64 -18.92
N ALA A 152 15.83 -23.76 -17.81
CA ALA A 152 15.94 -22.89 -16.65
C ALA A 152 17.30 -22.99 -15.93
N GLU A 153 17.98 -24.13 -16.04
CA GLU A 153 19.35 -24.30 -15.51
C GLU A 153 20.40 -23.45 -16.24
N GLN A 154 20.12 -23.04 -17.48
CA GLN A 154 21.11 -22.43 -18.37
C GLN A 154 20.77 -21.01 -18.79
N GLN A 155 19.58 -20.52 -18.44
CA GLN A 155 19.06 -19.23 -18.94
C GLN A 155 18.42 -18.45 -17.81
N ALA A 156 18.57 -17.12 -17.86
CA ALA A 156 17.94 -16.23 -16.89
C ALA A 156 16.40 -16.32 -16.92
N PRO A 157 15.69 -16.03 -15.80
CA PRO A 157 14.25 -16.22 -15.68
C PRO A 157 13.42 -15.49 -16.76
N GLY A 158 13.87 -14.30 -17.16
CA GLY A 158 13.19 -13.50 -18.19
C GLY A 158 13.15 -14.19 -19.56
N ARG A 159 14.19 -14.96 -19.91
CA ARG A 159 14.22 -15.74 -21.17
C ARG A 159 13.38 -17.01 -21.05
N VAL A 160 13.44 -17.68 -19.91
CA VAL A 160 12.65 -18.89 -19.61
C VAL A 160 11.16 -18.61 -19.71
N ARG A 161 10.69 -17.42 -19.31
CA ARG A 161 9.26 -17.06 -19.33
C ARG A 161 8.59 -17.29 -20.69
N ARG A 162 9.24 -16.90 -21.80
CA ARG A 162 8.67 -17.07 -23.15
C ARG A 162 8.57 -18.54 -23.54
N LEU A 163 9.59 -19.33 -23.22
CA LEU A 163 9.59 -20.77 -23.43
C LEU A 163 8.49 -21.44 -22.59
N ALA A 164 8.42 -21.10 -21.30
CA ALA A 164 7.46 -21.63 -20.36
C ALA A 164 6.02 -21.40 -20.83
N VAL A 165 5.67 -20.19 -21.26
CA VAL A 165 4.32 -19.92 -21.80
C VAL A 165 4.03 -20.76 -23.04
N ARG A 166 5.00 -20.89 -23.96
CA ARG A 166 4.82 -21.68 -25.18
C ARG A 166 4.65 -23.17 -24.90
N GLU A 167 5.50 -23.76 -24.06
CA GLU A 167 5.41 -25.18 -23.71
C GLU A 167 4.16 -25.47 -22.88
N ALA A 168 3.74 -24.54 -22.01
CA ALA A 168 2.48 -24.67 -21.29
C ALA A 168 1.30 -24.69 -22.27
N GLU A 169 1.25 -23.80 -23.26
CA GLU A 169 0.17 -23.78 -24.25
C GLU A 169 0.09 -25.08 -25.06
N LYS A 170 1.22 -25.67 -25.45
CA LYS A 170 1.25 -26.99 -26.12
C LYS A 170 0.72 -28.12 -25.24
N ALA A 171 0.88 -28.00 -23.93
CA ALA A 171 0.43 -28.99 -22.95
C ALA A 171 -1.03 -28.79 -22.52
N GLN A 172 -1.70 -27.72 -22.96
CA GLN A 172 -3.11 -27.47 -22.63
C GLN A 172 -4.02 -28.50 -23.31
N ALA A 173 -4.83 -29.18 -22.50
CA ALA A 173 -5.87 -30.07 -23.00
C ALA A 173 -7.12 -29.30 -23.49
N GLU A 174 -7.39 -28.12 -22.93
CA GLU A 174 -8.56 -27.32 -23.25
C GLU A 174 -8.26 -26.23 -24.32
N PRO A 175 -9.10 -26.10 -25.37
CA PRO A 175 -8.96 -25.04 -26.36
C PRO A 175 -8.94 -23.64 -25.74
N LEU A 176 -8.16 -22.73 -26.32
CA LEU A 176 -8.02 -21.35 -25.86
C LEU A 176 -9.38 -20.60 -25.78
N ALA A 177 -10.32 -20.89 -26.69
CA ALA A 177 -11.63 -20.26 -26.72
C ALA A 177 -12.43 -20.49 -25.42
N ALA A 178 -12.53 -21.75 -24.95
CA ALA A 178 -13.25 -22.08 -23.73
C ALA A 178 -12.57 -21.52 -22.48
N ARG A 179 -11.23 -21.52 -22.44
CA ARG A 179 -10.45 -20.86 -21.37
C ARG A 179 -10.69 -19.35 -21.35
N HIS A 180 -10.77 -18.72 -22.53
CA HIS A 180 -11.02 -17.29 -22.67
C HIS A 180 -12.41 -16.93 -22.14
N GLU A 181 -13.45 -17.67 -22.50
CA GLU A 181 -14.83 -17.46 -22.00
C GLU A 181 -14.92 -17.52 -20.47
N ARG A 182 -14.21 -18.46 -19.84
CA ARG A 182 -14.14 -18.54 -18.38
C ARG A 182 -13.36 -17.38 -17.76
N ALA A 183 -12.20 -17.02 -18.31
CA ALA A 183 -11.38 -15.90 -17.83
C ALA A 183 -12.14 -14.56 -17.93
N VAL A 184 -12.96 -14.42 -18.98
CA VAL A 184 -13.90 -13.32 -19.20
C VAL A 184 -14.88 -13.15 -18.02
N ALA A 185 -15.26 -14.21 -17.31
CA ALA A 185 -16.10 -14.10 -16.12
C ALA A 185 -15.37 -13.48 -14.91
N GLY A 186 -14.03 -13.52 -14.87
CA GLY A 186 -13.20 -13.00 -13.78
C GLY A 186 -12.79 -11.53 -13.91
N ARG A 187 -13.36 -10.79 -14.87
CA ARG A 187 -13.04 -9.37 -15.07
C ARG A 187 -13.41 -8.54 -13.84
N CYS A 188 -12.54 -7.62 -13.45
CA CYS A 188 -12.74 -6.78 -12.27
C CYS A 188 -11.95 -5.46 -12.37
N VAL A 189 -12.30 -4.50 -11.53
CA VAL A 189 -11.57 -3.24 -11.32
C VAL A 189 -11.17 -3.14 -9.85
N ARG A 190 -9.93 -2.73 -9.56
CA ARG A 190 -9.39 -2.62 -8.20
C ARG A 190 -8.49 -1.40 -8.08
N VAL A 191 -8.38 -0.86 -6.87
CA VAL A 191 -7.46 0.24 -6.52
C VAL A 191 -6.29 -0.31 -5.70
N ILE A 192 -5.06 -0.03 -6.13
CA ILE A 192 -3.82 -0.45 -5.50
C ILE A 192 -3.09 0.80 -4.98
N PRO A 193 -2.91 0.93 -3.66
CA PRO A 193 -2.17 2.04 -3.07
C PRO A 193 -0.69 2.11 -3.51
N LEU A 194 -0.21 3.31 -3.86
CA LEU A 194 1.21 3.62 -4.10
C LEU A 194 1.74 4.71 -3.14
N PRO A 195 3.06 4.95 -3.05
CA PRO A 195 3.61 6.11 -2.32
C PRO A 195 3.21 7.47 -2.90
N ASP A 196 3.55 8.55 -2.18
CA ASP A 196 3.48 9.94 -2.65
C ASP A 196 2.08 10.41 -3.10
N GLY A 197 1.04 9.99 -2.38
CA GLY A 197 -0.34 10.39 -2.67
C GLY A 197 -0.96 9.71 -3.89
N MET A 198 -0.25 8.77 -4.51
CA MET A 198 -0.66 8.10 -5.73
C MET A 198 -1.38 6.78 -5.47
N ALA A 199 -2.26 6.38 -6.39
CA ALA A 199 -2.86 5.05 -6.41
C ALA A 199 -3.02 4.56 -7.86
N GLU A 200 -2.89 3.25 -8.05
CA GLU A 200 -3.14 2.59 -9.31
C GLU A 200 -4.61 2.13 -9.41
N LEU A 201 -5.29 2.47 -10.50
CA LEU A 201 -6.55 1.86 -10.88
C LEU A 201 -6.28 0.74 -11.88
N ALA A 202 -6.40 -0.52 -11.45
CA ALA A 202 -6.12 -1.69 -12.29
C ALA A 202 -7.40 -2.39 -12.72
N ALA A 203 -7.55 -2.63 -14.02
CA ALA A 203 -8.65 -3.40 -14.60
C ALA A 203 -8.15 -4.72 -15.20
N THR A 204 -8.84 -5.81 -14.91
CA THR A 204 -8.65 -7.11 -15.57
C THR A 204 -9.74 -7.26 -16.63
N LEU A 205 -9.34 -7.23 -17.91
CA LEU A 205 -10.22 -7.16 -19.08
C LEU A 205 -9.79 -8.18 -20.15
N PRO A 206 -10.65 -8.48 -21.15
CA PRO A 206 -10.21 -9.21 -22.34
C PRO A 206 -9.10 -8.43 -23.02
N ALA A 207 -8.03 -9.11 -23.47
CA ALA A 207 -6.83 -8.46 -23.98
C ALA A 207 -7.14 -7.43 -25.08
N ALA A 208 -8.00 -7.78 -26.04
CA ALA A 208 -8.41 -6.87 -27.12
C ALA A 208 -9.05 -5.58 -26.59
N VAL A 209 -9.86 -5.65 -25.54
CA VAL A 209 -10.50 -4.49 -24.91
C VAL A 209 -9.45 -3.65 -24.18
N ALA A 210 -8.56 -4.27 -23.40
CA ALA A 210 -7.51 -3.55 -22.67
C ALA A 210 -6.57 -2.78 -23.63
N TYR A 211 -6.10 -3.45 -24.68
CA TYR A 211 -5.28 -2.82 -25.72
C TYR A 211 -6.06 -1.74 -26.48
N GLY A 212 -7.36 -1.96 -26.76
CA GLY A 212 -8.23 -0.96 -27.39
C GLY A 212 -8.42 0.30 -26.54
N ILE A 213 -8.59 0.18 -25.22
CA ILE A 213 -8.67 1.32 -24.29
C ILE A 213 -7.35 2.10 -24.32
N HIS A 214 -6.23 1.41 -24.18
CA HIS A 214 -4.91 2.04 -24.19
C HIS A 214 -4.61 2.76 -25.52
N ASP A 215 -4.95 2.14 -26.65
CA ASP A 215 -4.81 2.76 -27.97
C ASP A 215 -5.71 4.00 -28.10
N ARG A 216 -6.98 3.91 -27.71
CA ARG A 216 -7.91 5.04 -27.73
C ARG A 216 -7.40 6.23 -26.90
N LEU A 217 -6.92 5.99 -25.68
CA LEU A 217 -6.30 7.04 -24.86
C LEU A 217 -5.09 7.66 -25.55
N THR A 218 -4.28 6.84 -26.23
CA THR A 218 -3.11 7.31 -26.99
C THR A 218 -3.53 8.18 -28.18
N GLN A 219 -4.60 7.82 -28.89
CA GLN A 219 -5.15 8.62 -29.98
C GLN A 219 -5.69 9.96 -29.46
N MET A 220 -6.46 9.95 -28.36
CA MET A 220 -7.00 11.16 -27.73
C MET A 220 -5.88 12.10 -27.25
N ALA A 221 -4.82 11.55 -26.66
CA ALA A 221 -3.66 12.33 -26.23
C ALA A 221 -2.93 12.98 -27.43
N LYS A 222 -2.76 12.27 -28.55
CA LYS A 222 -2.20 12.84 -29.79
C LYS A 222 -3.04 14.01 -30.31
N THR A 223 -4.36 13.83 -30.39
CA THR A 223 -5.27 14.90 -30.81
C THR A 223 -5.21 16.10 -29.87
N HIS A 224 -5.09 15.89 -28.55
CA HIS A 224 -4.92 16.97 -27.59
C HIS A 224 -3.63 17.77 -27.82
N ILE A 225 -2.50 17.09 -28.06
CA ILE A 225 -1.21 17.73 -28.38
C ILE A 225 -1.33 18.54 -29.68
N GLU A 226 -1.96 17.98 -30.71
CA GLU A 226 -2.17 18.66 -31.99
C GLU A 226 -3.03 19.93 -31.83
N LEU A 227 -4.12 19.85 -31.08
CA LEU A 227 -4.97 21.01 -30.78
C LEU A 227 -4.22 22.09 -30.01
N ALA A 228 -3.48 21.73 -28.97
CA ALA A 228 -2.67 22.66 -28.20
C ALA A 228 -1.60 23.35 -29.08
N ALA A 229 -1.01 22.63 -30.04
CA ALA A 229 -0.06 23.20 -30.99
C ALA A 229 -0.73 24.21 -31.95
N VAL A 230 -1.94 23.93 -32.43
CA VAL A 230 -2.72 24.85 -33.27
C VAL A 230 -3.10 26.11 -32.50
N GLU A 231 -3.57 25.96 -31.25
CA GLU A 231 -3.91 27.08 -30.37
C GLU A 231 -2.69 27.96 -30.08
N HIS A 232 -1.54 27.36 -29.78
CA HIS A 232 -0.30 28.09 -29.58
C HIS A 232 0.13 28.86 -30.84
N ALA A 233 0.00 28.25 -32.03
CA ALA A 233 0.29 28.89 -33.32
C ALA A 233 -0.74 29.98 -33.70
N ALA A 234 -1.96 29.93 -33.17
CA ALA A 234 -2.97 30.97 -33.32
C ALA A 234 -2.71 32.15 -32.37
N SER A 235 -2.38 31.89 -31.11
CA SER A 235 -2.03 32.90 -30.10
C SER A 235 -0.74 33.66 -30.46
N GLY A 236 0.24 32.99 -31.09
CA GLY A 236 1.47 33.62 -31.57
C GLY A 236 1.25 34.63 -32.73
N ARG A 237 0.11 34.59 -33.42
CA ARG A 237 -0.23 35.51 -34.52
C ARG A 237 -0.97 36.79 -34.08
N ILE A 238 -1.41 36.87 -32.82
CA ILE A 238 -2.10 38.06 -32.28
C ILE A 238 -1.11 39.08 -31.67
N SER A 239 0.18 38.73 -31.55
CA SER A 239 1.22 39.61 -30.98
C SER A 239 1.93 40.53 -31.99
N GLU A 240 1.27 40.97 -33.07
CA GLU A 240 1.81 41.98 -34.01
C GLU A 240 1.30 43.42 -33.80
N SER A 241 0.53 43.69 -32.74
CA SER A 241 0.28 45.06 -32.29
C SER A 241 0.95 45.30 -30.94
N GLY A 242 2.00 46.11 -30.94
CA GLY A 242 2.86 46.38 -29.80
C GLY A 242 2.14 46.70 -28.50
N ALA A 243 2.18 45.74 -27.59
CA ALA A 243 2.13 45.97 -26.15
C ALA A 243 3.10 44.97 -25.53
N THR A 244 4.00 45.46 -24.68
CA THR A 244 4.98 44.67 -23.93
C THR A 244 4.24 43.67 -23.03
N ALA A 245 4.07 42.44 -23.51
CA ALA A 245 3.63 41.31 -22.70
C ALA A 245 4.84 40.78 -21.92
N GLU A 246 4.69 40.61 -20.62
CA GLU A 246 5.72 40.02 -19.77
C GLU A 246 6.04 38.58 -20.23
N PRO A 247 7.32 38.17 -20.19
CA PRO A 247 7.73 36.84 -20.61
C PRO A 247 7.38 35.82 -19.53
N GLY A 248 6.17 35.27 -19.59
CA GLY A 248 5.78 34.19 -18.69
C GLY A 248 4.30 33.83 -18.74
N THR A 249 3.86 33.17 -19.80
CA THR A 249 2.78 32.13 -19.82
C THR A 249 2.45 31.78 -21.27
N GLY A 250 3.43 31.31 -22.04
CA GLY A 250 3.16 30.55 -23.26
C GLY A 250 2.97 29.10 -22.87
N ALA A 251 1.78 28.72 -22.39
CA ALA A 251 1.50 27.35 -21.96
C ALA A 251 1.37 26.43 -23.19
N GLY A 252 2.51 25.98 -23.71
CA GLY A 252 2.55 24.79 -24.57
C GLY A 252 2.19 23.54 -23.76
N GLU A 253 1.69 22.51 -24.44
CA GLU A 253 1.44 21.21 -23.81
C GLU A 253 2.78 20.57 -23.39
N ASN A 254 3.07 20.61 -22.08
CA ASN A 254 4.32 20.13 -21.50
C ASN A 254 4.20 18.75 -20.86
N ARG A 255 3.00 18.14 -20.82
CA ARG A 255 2.80 16.80 -20.25
C ARG A 255 3.29 15.72 -21.21
N CYS A 256 3.85 14.66 -20.65
CA CYS A 256 4.24 13.49 -21.45
C CYS A 256 3.00 12.69 -21.89
N MET A 257 3.18 11.81 -22.89
CA MET A 257 2.12 10.94 -23.39
C MET A 257 1.46 10.12 -22.28
N ASP A 258 2.22 9.67 -21.28
CA ASP A 258 1.70 8.86 -20.18
C ASP A 258 0.83 9.69 -19.22
N GLN A 259 1.25 10.93 -18.95
CA GLN A 259 0.47 11.89 -18.14
C GLN A 259 -0.85 12.24 -18.83
N LEU A 260 -0.83 12.55 -20.13
CA LEU A 260 -2.07 12.85 -20.88
C LEU A 260 -3.04 11.67 -20.91
N ARG A 261 -2.53 10.44 -21.06
CA ARG A 261 -3.37 9.24 -21.03
C ARG A 261 -3.99 9.00 -19.65
N ALA A 262 -3.25 9.31 -18.58
CA ALA A 262 -3.78 9.23 -17.22
C ALA A 262 -4.89 10.26 -16.98
N ASP A 263 -4.68 11.51 -17.39
CA ASP A 263 -5.67 12.59 -17.28
C ASP A 263 -6.95 12.26 -18.06
N LEU A 264 -6.82 11.87 -19.33
CA LEU A 264 -7.94 11.49 -20.19
C LEU A 264 -8.70 10.25 -19.67
N LEU A 265 -7.99 9.29 -19.08
CA LEU A 265 -8.62 8.14 -18.45
C LEU A 265 -9.44 8.57 -17.22
N ALA A 266 -8.90 9.46 -16.39
CA ALA A 266 -9.61 9.98 -15.23
C ALA A 266 -10.86 10.78 -15.64
N ASP A 267 -10.74 11.66 -16.64
CA ASP A 267 -11.86 12.44 -17.17
C ASP A 267 -12.97 11.53 -17.71
N LEU A 268 -12.62 10.51 -18.49
CA LEU A 268 -13.61 9.57 -19.04
C LEU A 268 -14.33 8.76 -17.94
N LEU A 269 -13.65 8.44 -16.84
CA LEU A 269 -14.24 7.63 -15.76
C LEU A 269 -15.02 8.47 -14.74
N LEU A 270 -14.60 9.71 -14.47
CA LEU A 270 -15.25 10.60 -13.51
C LEU A 270 -16.38 11.43 -14.13
N CYS A 271 -16.26 11.77 -15.42
CA CYS A 271 -17.18 12.67 -16.11
C CYS A 271 -17.93 11.99 -17.26
N GLY A 272 -17.60 10.74 -17.61
CA GLY A 272 -18.31 9.99 -18.63
C GLY A 272 -19.66 9.47 -18.14
N ALA A 273 -20.73 9.76 -18.88
CA ALA A 273 -22.04 9.16 -18.63
C ALA A 273 -22.04 7.68 -19.07
N PRO A 274 -22.42 6.72 -18.21
CA PRO A 274 -22.49 5.31 -18.57
C PRO A 274 -23.62 5.08 -19.58
N THR A 275 -23.28 4.93 -20.85
CA THR A 275 -24.26 4.63 -21.90
C THR A 275 -24.73 3.18 -21.82
N GLY A 276 -26.05 2.95 -21.70
CA GLY A 276 -26.66 1.62 -21.72
C GLY A 276 -27.04 1.02 -20.35
N HIS A 277 -26.83 1.76 -19.26
CA HIS A 277 -27.31 1.40 -17.91
C HIS A 277 -28.26 2.45 -17.30
N ASP A 278 -28.69 3.41 -18.10
CA ASP A 278 -29.79 4.32 -17.78
C ASP A 278 -31.12 3.55 -17.87
N THR A 279 -31.48 2.89 -16.77
CA THR A 279 -32.90 2.61 -16.51
C THR A 279 -33.61 3.95 -16.22
N PRO A 280 -34.96 4.03 -16.32
CA PRO A 280 -35.71 5.25 -16.02
C PRO A 280 -35.40 5.86 -14.64
N ASP A 281 -34.77 5.10 -13.73
CA ASP A 281 -34.41 5.51 -12.37
C ASP A 281 -33.01 6.15 -12.24
N GLY A 282 -32.23 6.32 -13.32
CA GLY A 282 -30.99 7.12 -13.31
C GLY A 282 -29.93 6.68 -12.27
N LEU A 283 -30.00 5.44 -11.81
CA LEU A 283 -29.37 4.99 -10.57
C LEU A 283 -27.85 5.16 -10.55
N LEU A 284 -27.18 4.98 -11.71
CA LEU A 284 -25.73 5.11 -11.82
C LEU A 284 -25.27 6.56 -11.93
N ALA A 285 -26.08 7.45 -12.52
CA ALA A 285 -25.77 8.88 -12.59
C ALA A 285 -25.85 9.56 -11.21
N ALA A 286 -26.55 8.95 -10.24
CA ALA A 286 -26.63 9.41 -8.86
C ALA A 286 -25.45 8.96 -7.97
N ILE A 287 -24.60 8.04 -8.44
CA ILE A 287 -23.45 7.54 -7.68
C ILE A 287 -22.30 8.54 -7.79
N THR A 288 -21.95 9.18 -6.68
CA THR A 288 -20.79 10.09 -6.60
C THR A 288 -19.62 9.42 -5.89
N ALA A 289 -18.40 9.66 -6.38
CA ALA A 289 -17.19 9.21 -5.69
C ALA A 289 -17.07 9.93 -4.34
N ARG A 290 -16.81 9.17 -3.27
CA ARG A 290 -16.51 9.70 -1.93
C ARG A 290 -15.09 9.31 -1.55
N VAL A 291 -14.31 10.28 -1.09
CA VAL A 291 -12.96 10.08 -0.57
C VAL A 291 -12.82 10.79 0.76
N ASP A 292 -12.16 10.16 1.73
CA ASP A 292 -11.95 10.73 3.07
C ASP A 292 -10.56 11.37 3.15
N VAL A 293 -10.49 12.64 3.55
CA VAL A 293 -9.22 13.38 3.67
C VAL A 293 -9.08 13.88 5.11
N THR A 294 -7.98 13.52 5.76
CA THR A 294 -7.62 14.03 7.09
C THR A 294 -6.57 15.12 6.94
N VAL A 295 -6.92 16.36 7.28
CA VAL A 295 -6.06 17.54 7.12
C VAL A 295 -5.83 18.21 8.47
N PRO A 296 -4.58 18.54 8.87
CA PRO A 296 -4.33 19.42 10.00
C PRO A 296 -4.99 20.79 9.77
N VAL A 297 -5.67 21.35 10.79
CA VAL A 297 -6.33 22.66 10.66
C VAL A 297 -5.36 23.78 10.28
N LEU A 298 -4.10 23.70 10.74
CA LEU A 298 -3.06 24.69 10.42
C LEU A 298 -2.66 24.67 8.93
N THR A 299 -2.82 23.53 8.25
CA THR A 299 -2.58 23.39 6.81
C THR A 299 -3.68 24.08 5.99
N LEU A 300 -4.88 24.23 6.56
CA LEU A 300 -6.01 24.93 5.91
C LEU A 300 -5.97 26.44 6.14
N ILE A 301 -5.43 26.91 7.26
CA ILE A 301 -5.46 28.33 7.67
C ILE A 301 -4.33 29.15 7.00
N ASN A 302 -3.34 28.51 6.37
CA ASN A 302 -2.21 29.23 5.77
C ASN A 302 -2.50 29.67 4.32
N GLU A 303 -2.59 30.99 4.09
CA GLU A 303 -2.61 31.61 2.76
C GLU A 303 -1.19 31.65 2.18
N ALA A 304 -0.67 30.52 1.74
CA ALA A 304 0.35 30.49 0.70
C ALA A 304 -0.34 30.05 -0.60
N GLY A 305 -0.61 31.04 -1.46
CA GLY A 305 -0.96 30.79 -2.87
C GLY A 305 0.20 30.10 -3.60
N PRO A 306 -0.02 29.61 -4.84
CA PRO A 306 1.02 28.94 -5.60
C PRO A 306 2.11 29.95 -5.98
N ASP A 307 3.20 30.00 -5.21
CA ASP A 307 4.36 30.80 -5.55
C ASP A 307 5.23 30.01 -6.54
N HIS A 308 5.05 30.29 -7.83
CA HIS A 308 5.97 29.84 -8.87
C HIS A 308 7.25 30.67 -8.80
N GLY A 309 8.07 30.40 -7.78
CA GLY A 309 9.38 31.03 -7.57
C GLY A 309 10.51 30.19 -8.15
N GLU A 310 10.97 30.58 -9.34
CA GLU A 310 12.15 30.07 -10.03
C GLU A 310 13.42 30.08 -9.14
N PRO A 311 14.27 29.03 -9.13
CA PRO A 311 15.48 29.02 -8.34
C PRO A 311 16.54 29.90 -9.02
N THR A 312 16.61 31.19 -8.67
CA THR A 312 17.68 32.04 -9.17
C THR A 312 19.03 31.63 -8.57
N SER A 313 19.88 31.06 -9.43
CA SER A 313 21.30 30.87 -9.14
C SER A 313 21.96 32.22 -8.91
N LYS A 314 22.63 32.42 -7.77
CA LYS A 314 23.71 33.41 -7.64
C LYS A 314 24.94 32.77 -7.03
N THR A 315 25.74 32.24 -7.95
CA THR A 315 27.17 32.48 -8.15
C THR A 315 28.04 32.83 -6.94
N SER A 316 29.08 32.01 -6.81
CA SER A 316 30.34 32.18 -6.09
C SER A 316 30.86 33.62 -5.94
N GLY A 317 31.27 33.97 -4.72
CA GLY A 317 32.18 35.06 -4.41
C GLY A 317 32.81 34.87 -3.03
N GLN A 318 34.08 34.44 -3.01
CA GLN A 318 34.95 34.44 -1.84
C GLN A 318 35.25 35.88 -1.41
N THR A 319 35.18 36.19 -0.11
CA THR A 319 36.23 36.95 0.61
C THR A 319 36.11 36.77 2.13
N SER A 320 37.29 36.76 2.74
CA SER A 320 37.66 36.63 4.16
C SER A 320 37.27 37.82 5.03
N GLY A 321 37.11 37.62 6.34
CA GLY A 321 37.32 38.71 7.32
C GLY A 321 36.53 38.61 8.63
N TYR A 322 37.22 38.19 9.69
CA TYR A 322 36.81 38.29 11.10
C TYR A 322 36.50 39.74 11.54
N GLY A 323 35.49 39.95 12.40
CA GLY A 323 35.41 41.17 13.21
C GLY A 323 34.03 41.58 13.76
N ALA A 324 33.80 41.25 15.04
CA ALA A 324 33.08 42.04 16.06
C ALA A 324 31.57 42.37 15.93
N SER A 325 30.78 41.62 16.73
CA SER A 325 29.86 42.12 17.77
C SER A 325 29.37 43.58 17.70
N ALA A 326 28.06 43.76 17.55
CA ALA A 326 27.19 44.24 18.64
C ALA A 326 25.71 44.41 18.20
N ALA A 327 24.82 43.83 19.01
CA ALA A 327 23.49 44.30 19.37
C ALA A 327 22.43 44.54 18.26
N GLY A 328 21.51 43.58 18.13
CA GLY A 328 20.25 43.77 17.42
C GLY A 328 19.31 42.57 17.48
N ASN A 329 19.18 41.91 18.63
CA ASN A 329 18.20 40.83 18.81
C ASN A 329 16.78 41.42 18.83
N ARG A 330 16.16 41.54 17.65
CA ARG A 330 14.71 41.64 17.49
C ARG A 330 14.25 40.61 16.47
N ALA A 331 13.48 39.65 16.99
CA ALA A 331 12.45 38.87 16.29
C ALA A 331 12.86 38.20 14.97
N ARG A 332 13.50 37.02 15.09
CA ARG A 332 13.60 36.04 14.00
C ARG A 332 13.30 34.61 14.47
N GLU A 333 12.48 34.48 15.51
CA GLU A 333 11.94 33.18 15.94
C GLU A 333 10.48 33.07 15.49
N ASN A 334 10.16 31.92 14.89
CA ASN A 334 8.84 31.45 14.49
C ASN A 334 8.30 31.89 13.12
N ALA A 335 9.00 31.49 12.07
CA ALA A 335 8.38 31.20 10.78
C ALA A 335 8.92 29.87 10.24
N VAL A 336 8.74 28.78 10.98
CA VAL A 336 8.70 27.46 10.34
C VAL A 336 7.33 27.40 9.67
N GLY A 337 7.28 27.73 8.39
CA GLY A 337 6.03 27.69 7.62
C GLY A 337 5.41 26.31 7.70
N ASN A 338 4.11 26.23 7.99
CA ASN A 338 3.32 25.00 8.08
C ASN A 338 3.10 24.28 6.73
N ASP A 339 3.89 24.63 5.70
CA ASP A 339 3.77 24.13 4.33
C ASP A 339 4.30 22.70 4.15
N TRP A 340 4.91 22.14 5.21
CA TRP A 340 5.54 20.81 5.20
C TRP A 340 4.69 19.71 5.86
N ILE A 341 3.50 20.03 6.39
CA ILE A 341 2.65 19.04 7.07
C ILE A 341 1.67 18.43 6.06
N ALA A 342 1.97 17.20 5.62
CA ALA A 342 1.14 16.44 4.69
C ALA A 342 -0.25 16.13 5.28
N ALA A 343 -1.26 16.14 4.42
CA ALA A 343 -2.57 15.59 4.73
C ALA A 343 -2.60 14.10 4.38
N GLU A 344 -3.58 13.35 4.88
CA GLU A 344 -3.72 11.92 4.59
C GLU A 344 -5.03 11.62 3.88
N LEU A 345 -4.92 10.98 2.73
CA LEU A 345 -6.03 10.44 1.96
C LEU A 345 -6.32 9.01 2.42
N ASP A 346 -7.58 8.74 2.75
CA ASP A 346 -8.12 7.40 3.01
C ASP A 346 -7.40 6.60 4.12
N GLY A 347 -6.76 7.28 5.06
CA GLY A 347 -6.07 6.61 6.17
C GLY A 347 -4.74 5.94 5.78
N ARG A 348 -4.20 6.26 4.59
CA ARG A 348 -3.12 5.48 3.98
C ARG A 348 -2.05 6.31 3.29
N HIS A 349 -2.45 7.40 2.64
CA HIS A 349 -1.61 8.08 1.66
C HIS A 349 -1.35 9.53 2.07
N PRO A 350 -0.09 9.89 2.36
CA PRO A 350 0.28 11.29 2.45
C PRO A 350 0.01 11.97 1.11
N ILE A 351 -0.75 13.07 1.10
CA ILE A 351 -0.99 13.95 -0.05
C ILE A 351 -0.48 15.36 0.27
N ASP A 352 -0.15 16.11 -0.77
CA ASP A 352 0.38 17.45 -0.60
C ASP A 352 -0.69 18.42 -0.04
N PRO A 353 -0.27 19.43 0.75
CA PRO A 353 -1.16 20.45 1.31
C PRO A 353 -2.04 21.21 0.31
N ALA A 354 -1.60 21.42 -0.93
CA ALA A 354 -2.37 22.18 -1.91
C ALA A 354 -3.53 21.33 -2.46
N THR A 355 -3.27 20.07 -2.83
CA THR A 355 -4.31 19.10 -3.20
C THR A 355 -5.31 18.92 -2.08
N ALA A 356 -4.84 18.78 -0.84
CA ALA A 356 -5.72 18.66 0.33
C ALA A 356 -6.64 19.88 0.49
N ARG A 357 -6.11 21.11 0.33
CA ARG A 357 -6.90 22.35 0.38
C ARG A 357 -7.96 22.39 -0.73
N ILE A 358 -7.64 21.97 -1.95
CA ILE A 358 -8.60 21.92 -3.07
C ILE A 358 -9.75 20.96 -2.77
N LEU A 359 -9.42 19.73 -2.33
CA LEU A 359 -10.42 18.71 -2.00
C LEU A 359 -11.31 19.17 -0.85
N ALA A 360 -10.69 19.74 0.18
CA ALA A 360 -11.40 20.15 1.38
C ALA A 360 -12.27 21.40 1.12
N GLY A 361 -11.83 22.36 0.29
CA GLY A 361 -12.63 23.51 -0.13
C GLY A 361 -13.87 23.15 -0.97
N ARG A 362 -13.89 21.98 -1.61
CA ARG A 362 -15.06 21.45 -2.34
C ARG A 362 -15.90 20.46 -1.52
N ALA A 363 -15.50 20.18 -0.27
CA ALA A 363 -16.19 19.23 0.57
C ALA A 363 -17.51 19.82 1.08
N VAL A 364 -18.60 19.08 0.88
CA VAL A 364 -19.94 19.45 1.37
C VAL A 364 -20.07 19.35 2.89
N ALA A 365 -19.09 18.74 3.58
CA ALA A 365 -19.19 18.46 5.01
C ALA A 365 -17.82 18.17 5.66
N TRP A 366 -17.56 18.69 6.87
CA TRP A 366 -16.31 18.52 7.64
C TRP A 366 -16.44 17.78 8.99
N ASN A 367 -15.51 16.86 9.30
CA ASN A 367 -15.35 16.27 10.64
C ASN A 367 -14.19 16.98 11.35
N ARG A 368 -14.42 17.49 12.57
CA ARG A 368 -13.32 18.00 13.40
C ARG A 368 -12.74 16.87 14.23
N VAL A 369 -11.45 16.57 14.09
CA VAL A 369 -10.70 15.60 14.88
C VAL A 369 -9.76 16.34 15.84
N LEU A 370 -9.91 16.14 17.15
CA LEU A 370 -9.02 16.66 18.19
C LEU A 370 -7.99 15.60 18.57
N THR A 371 -6.71 15.97 18.59
CA THR A 371 -5.59 15.08 18.93
C THR A 371 -4.84 15.59 20.16
N ASP A 372 -4.29 14.65 20.93
CA ASP A 372 -3.38 14.95 22.03
C ASP A 372 -2.06 15.50 21.47
N PRO A 373 -1.60 16.67 21.91
CA PRO A 373 -0.44 17.34 21.32
C PRO A 373 0.91 16.69 21.67
N ILE A 374 0.96 15.77 22.65
CA ILE A 374 2.18 15.12 23.14
C ILE A 374 2.30 13.71 22.56
N ILE A 375 1.22 12.92 22.63
CA ILE A 375 1.24 11.51 22.20
C ILE A 375 0.52 11.26 20.87
N GLY A 376 -0.19 12.25 20.34
CA GLY A 376 -0.91 12.16 19.08
C GLY A 376 -2.21 11.35 19.11
N ALA A 377 -2.66 10.90 20.28
CA ALA A 377 -3.90 10.13 20.40
C ALA A 377 -5.11 10.98 19.99
N VAL A 378 -6.07 10.40 19.25
CA VAL A 378 -7.34 11.08 18.96
C VAL A 378 -8.19 11.15 20.22
N LEU A 379 -8.49 12.38 20.66
CA LEU A 379 -9.23 12.70 21.88
C LEU A 379 -10.74 12.84 21.64
N ALA A 380 -11.15 13.43 20.52
CA ALA A 380 -12.57 13.60 20.17
C ALA A 380 -12.79 13.83 18.67
N VAL A 381 -13.99 13.48 18.17
CA VAL A 381 -14.44 13.85 16.81
C VAL A 381 -15.87 14.41 16.88
N ASP A 382 -16.14 15.52 16.20
CA ASP A 382 -17.40 16.27 16.33
C ASP A 382 -18.23 16.28 15.04
N ARG A 383 -19.48 15.78 15.10
CA ARG A 383 -20.65 16.13 14.24
C ARG A 383 -21.97 15.50 14.78
N TYR A 384 -22.59 16.10 15.80
CA TYR A 384 -23.82 15.67 16.50
C TYR A 384 -24.62 14.43 15.99
N ARG A 385 -24.29 13.25 16.52
CA ARG A 385 -25.21 12.14 16.91
C ARG A 385 -24.40 11.12 17.73
N PRO A 386 -24.77 10.79 18.98
CA PRO A 386 -23.87 10.09 19.94
C PRO A 386 -23.31 8.73 19.50
N GLY A 387 -24.00 7.99 18.63
CA GLY A 387 -23.49 6.72 18.07
C GLY A 387 -22.55 6.89 16.87
N GLU A 388 -22.59 8.05 16.22
CA GLU A 388 -21.76 8.40 15.06
C GLU A 388 -20.44 9.05 15.51
N ASP A 389 -20.45 9.84 16.59
CA ASP A 389 -19.25 10.48 17.13
C ASP A 389 -18.23 9.44 17.63
N LEU A 390 -18.68 8.38 18.32
CA LEU A 390 -17.82 7.26 18.71
C LEU A 390 -17.24 6.52 17.49
N LYS A 391 -18.06 6.29 16.46
CA LYS A 391 -17.61 5.66 15.21
C LYS A 391 -16.54 6.51 14.53
N ARG A 392 -16.77 7.81 14.37
CA ARG A 392 -15.82 8.72 13.73
C ARG A 392 -14.54 8.85 14.54
N LEU A 393 -14.62 8.90 15.87
CA LEU A 393 -13.46 8.89 16.75
C LEU A 393 -12.62 7.64 16.52
N LEU A 394 -13.25 6.46 16.52
CA LEU A 394 -12.54 5.20 16.30
C LEU A 394 -11.99 5.08 14.88
N THR A 395 -12.71 5.55 13.85
CA THR A 395 -12.22 5.64 12.47
C THR A 395 -10.96 6.51 12.38
N ALA A 396 -10.97 7.69 13.01
CA ALA A 396 -9.83 8.60 13.02
C ALA A 396 -8.66 8.07 13.86
N ARG A 397 -8.93 7.46 15.02
CA ARG A 397 -7.91 6.87 15.90
C ARG A 397 -7.23 5.66 15.26
N ASP A 398 -8.01 4.80 14.63
CA ASP A 398 -7.52 3.50 14.20
C ASP A 398 -6.88 3.58 12.82
N SER A 399 -7.43 4.38 11.90
CA SER A 399 -7.07 4.67 10.48
C SER A 399 -6.83 3.46 9.56
N ARG A 400 -6.37 2.34 10.11
CA ARG A 400 -6.21 1.00 9.56
C ARG A 400 -6.69 -0.07 10.55
N CYS A 401 -6.89 -1.28 10.03
CA CYS A 401 -7.15 -2.47 10.87
C CYS A 401 -6.07 -2.63 11.95
N ARG A 402 -6.50 -2.76 13.21
CA ARG A 402 -5.65 -2.80 14.41
C ARG A 402 -4.99 -4.16 14.72
N PHE A 403 -5.10 -5.11 13.80
CA PHE A 403 -4.37 -6.39 13.86
C PHE A 403 -2.91 -6.17 13.41
N PRO A 404 -1.90 -6.78 14.06
CA PRO A 404 -0.49 -6.59 13.71
C PRO A 404 -0.18 -6.85 12.23
N GLY A 405 0.44 -5.86 11.56
CA GLY A 405 0.83 -5.97 10.15
C GLY A 405 -0.32 -5.83 9.13
N CYS A 406 -1.55 -5.57 9.56
CA CYS A 406 -2.67 -5.28 8.66
C CYS A 406 -2.77 -3.79 8.33
N GLY A 407 -3.03 -3.48 7.05
CA GLY A 407 -3.20 -2.11 6.55
C GLY A 407 -4.53 -1.87 5.84
N VAL A 408 -5.60 -2.63 6.13
CA VAL A 408 -6.95 -2.37 5.54
C VAL A 408 -7.48 -1.03 6.08
N PRO A 409 -8.07 -0.13 5.26
CA PRO A 409 -8.37 1.24 5.68
C PRO A 409 -9.64 1.31 6.55
N ALA A 410 -9.77 2.39 7.32
CA ALA A 410 -10.83 2.56 8.34
C ALA A 410 -12.27 2.40 7.83
N ARG A 411 -12.55 2.76 6.57
CA ARG A 411 -13.88 2.61 5.94
C ARG A 411 -14.35 1.16 5.77
N ASP A 412 -13.41 0.21 5.75
CA ASP A 412 -13.66 -1.22 5.52
C ASP A 412 -13.55 -2.03 6.83
N LEU A 413 -13.64 -1.36 7.99
CA LEU A 413 -13.50 -1.96 9.31
C LEU A 413 -14.85 -2.11 10.01
N ASP A 414 -14.99 -3.23 10.70
CA ASP A 414 -15.99 -3.42 11.74
C ASP A 414 -15.41 -2.88 13.06
N LEU A 415 -16.25 -2.22 13.88
CA LEU A 415 -15.87 -1.92 15.25
C LEU A 415 -16.16 -3.13 16.13
N ASP A 416 -15.13 -3.61 16.81
CA ASP A 416 -15.19 -4.85 17.56
C ASP A 416 -14.74 -4.65 19.01
N HIS A 417 -15.46 -5.26 19.94
CA HIS A 417 -15.25 -5.12 21.39
C HIS A 417 -14.11 -6.03 21.86
N THR A 418 -13.06 -5.50 22.48
CA THR A 418 -11.98 -6.31 23.06
C THR A 418 -12.41 -7.13 24.27
N HIS A 419 -13.34 -6.61 25.07
CA HIS A 419 -14.09 -7.32 26.09
C HIS A 419 -15.53 -7.46 25.57
N ASP A 420 -15.98 -8.70 25.36
CA ASP A 420 -17.23 -9.00 24.67
C ASP A 420 -18.43 -8.28 25.28
N ALA A 421 -19.25 -7.67 24.43
CA ALA A 421 -20.47 -6.99 24.86
C ALA A 421 -21.45 -7.95 25.58
N ALA A 422 -21.52 -9.21 25.13
CA ALA A 422 -22.35 -10.24 25.75
C ALA A 422 -21.87 -10.63 27.18
N LEU A 423 -20.59 -10.38 27.49
CA LEU A 423 -19.98 -10.60 28.80
C LEU A 423 -19.93 -9.31 29.64
N GLY A 424 -20.63 -8.25 29.21
CA GLY A 424 -20.72 -6.98 29.93
C GLY A 424 -19.72 -5.91 29.48
N GLY A 425 -19.04 -6.10 28.35
CA GLY A 425 -18.16 -5.09 27.76
C GLY A 425 -18.90 -3.82 27.33
N ALA A 426 -18.44 -2.66 27.80
CA ALA A 426 -19.02 -1.37 27.42
C ALA A 426 -18.73 -1.02 25.95
N THR A 427 -19.68 -0.35 25.29
CA THR A 427 -19.50 0.20 23.93
C THR A 427 -18.86 1.58 24.05
N GLU A 428 -17.54 1.61 24.23
CA GLU A 428 -16.77 2.84 24.48
C GLU A 428 -15.41 2.81 23.79
N THR A 429 -14.73 3.95 23.76
CA THR A 429 -13.43 4.12 23.10
C THR A 429 -12.37 3.15 23.63
N GLY A 430 -12.36 2.91 24.95
CA GLY A 430 -11.42 2.02 25.63
C GLY A 430 -11.71 0.52 25.45
N ASN A 431 -12.82 0.15 24.82
CA ASN A 431 -13.17 -1.25 24.57
C ASN A 431 -13.38 -1.58 23.09
N LEU A 432 -13.58 -0.61 22.22
CA LEU A 432 -13.74 -0.84 20.77
C LEU A 432 -12.42 -0.65 20.01
N ALA A 433 -12.21 -1.47 18.98
CA ALA A 433 -11.15 -1.30 17.99
C ALA A 433 -11.64 -1.64 16.58
N GLY A 434 -11.13 -0.93 15.57
CA GLY A 434 -11.40 -1.18 14.16
C GLY A 434 -10.65 -2.41 13.65
N LEU A 435 -11.39 -3.44 13.27
CA LEU A 435 -10.85 -4.66 12.67
C LEU A 435 -11.51 -4.90 11.31
N CYS A 436 -10.72 -5.28 10.31
CA CYS A 436 -11.32 -5.70 9.05
C CYS A 436 -12.10 -6.98 9.26
N ARG A 437 -13.11 -7.23 8.41
CA ARG A 437 -13.99 -8.40 8.50
C ARG A 437 -13.22 -9.72 8.74
N ARG A 438 -12.06 -9.87 8.09
CA ARG A 438 -11.19 -11.04 8.23
C ARG A 438 -10.61 -11.21 9.64
N HIS A 439 -10.03 -10.17 10.21
CA HIS A 439 -9.40 -10.24 11.54
C HIS A 439 -10.43 -10.20 12.67
N HIS A 440 -11.56 -9.53 12.45
CA HIS A 440 -12.71 -9.59 13.34
C HIS A 440 -13.18 -11.05 13.50
N VAL A 441 -13.38 -11.75 12.38
CA VAL A 441 -13.69 -13.20 12.37
C VAL A 441 -12.56 -14.03 12.99
N LEU A 442 -11.30 -13.72 12.68
CA LEU A 442 -10.15 -14.45 13.22
C LEU A 442 -10.16 -14.42 14.75
N LYS A 443 -10.32 -13.24 15.35
CA LYS A 443 -10.35 -13.06 16.80
C LYS A 443 -11.47 -13.87 17.46
N HIS A 444 -12.71 -13.79 16.94
CA HIS A 444 -13.86 -14.44 17.56
C HIS A 444 -13.85 -15.96 17.48
N HIS A 445 -13.22 -16.52 16.44
CA HIS A 445 -13.37 -17.94 16.15
C HIS A 445 -12.06 -18.73 16.30
N SER A 446 -10.93 -18.08 16.60
CA SER A 446 -9.63 -18.74 16.80
C SER A 446 -9.09 -18.49 18.22
N ARG A 447 -7.89 -18.99 18.51
CA ARG A 447 -7.22 -18.78 19.81
C ARG A 447 -6.52 -17.41 19.93
N TRP A 448 -6.63 -16.56 18.90
CA TRP A 448 -6.14 -15.19 18.99
C TRP A 448 -6.99 -14.39 19.96
N THR A 449 -6.35 -13.71 20.91
CA THR A 449 -7.03 -12.84 21.88
C THR A 449 -6.42 -11.44 21.85
N THR A 450 -7.19 -10.45 22.28
CA THR A 450 -6.74 -9.05 22.34
C THR A 450 -7.25 -8.37 23.59
N ARG A 451 -6.46 -7.44 24.13
CA ARG A 451 -6.88 -6.53 25.21
C ARG A 451 -6.38 -5.11 24.95
N GLN A 452 -7.15 -4.11 25.37
CA GLN A 452 -6.64 -2.73 25.38
C GLN A 452 -5.77 -2.50 26.61
N THR A 453 -4.63 -1.84 26.42
CA THR A 453 -3.68 -1.53 27.51
C THR A 453 -3.66 -0.04 27.88
N GLY A 454 -4.56 0.76 27.28
CA GLY A 454 -4.67 2.21 27.47
C GLY A 454 -4.20 3.02 26.25
N ASN A 455 -4.65 4.27 26.13
CA ASN A 455 -4.34 5.17 25.01
C ASN A 455 -4.62 4.59 23.61
N GLY A 456 -5.59 3.68 23.51
CA GLY A 456 -5.93 2.98 22.27
C GLY A 456 -4.92 1.91 21.82
N ASN A 457 -3.94 1.55 22.65
CA ASN A 457 -3.00 0.46 22.38
C ASN A 457 -3.67 -0.90 22.56
N LEU A 458 -3.39 -1.82 21.64
CA LEU A 458 -3.82 -3.21 21.72
C LEU A 458 -2.64 -4.13 21.99
N GLU A 459 -2.85 -5.09 22.89
CA GLU A 459 -1.99 -6.26 23.01
C GLU A 459 -2.73 -7.49 22.49
N TRP A 460 -2.15 -8.12 21.48
CA TRP A 460 -2.62 -9.34 20.83
C TRP A 460 -1.81 -10.53 21.32
N ASN A 461 -2.48 -11.56 21.82
CA ASN A 461 -1.83 -12.84 22.11
C ASN A 461 -2.20 -13.85 21.03
N SER A 462 -1.18 -14.52 20.51
CA SER A 462 -1.34 -15.52 19.46
C SER A 462 -1.52 -16.93 20.02
N PRO A 463 -1.99 -17.88 19.19
CA PRO A 463 -2.16 -19.28 19.60
C PRO A 463 -0.87 -19.97 20.08
N THR A 464 0.29 -19.45 19.67
CA THR A 464 1.61 -19.99 20.07
C THR A 464 2.12 -19.38 21.39
N GLY A 465 1.35 -18.47 22.00
CA GLY A 465 1.71 -17.78 23.25
C GLY A 465 2.57 -16.53 23.06
N ARG A 466 2.77 -16.05 21.82
CA ARG A 466 3.47 -14.79 21.56
C ARG A 466 2.55 -13.59 21.78
N SER A 467 3.11 -12.51 22.32
CA SER A 467 2.42 -11.22 22.46
C SER A 467 2.92 -10.22 21.42
N TYR A 468 1.98 -9.50 20.81
CA TYR A 468 2.23 -8.47 19.81
C TYR A 468 1.50 -7.19 20.22
N THR A 469 2.22 -6.07 20.27
CA THR A 469 1.60 -4.76 20.56
C THR A 469 1.31 -4.01 19.26
N ASP A 470 0.07 -3.57 19.08
CA ASP A 470 -0.31 -2.61 18.05
C ASP A 470 -0.66 -1.27 18.70
N ARG A 471 -0.03 -0.20 18.20
CA ARG A 471 -0.32 1.18 18.62
C ARG A 471 -1.17 1.84 17.54
N PRO A 472 -2.14 2.69 17.93
CA PRO A 472 -2.89 3.46 16.95
C PRO A 472 -1.87 4.28 16.15
N PRO A 473 -2.00 4.33 14.82
CA PRO A 473 -1.15 5.20 14.03
C PRO A 473 -1.30 6.63 14.56
N THR A 474 -0.16 7.29 14.75
CA THR A 474 -0.17 8.71 15.05
C THR A 474 -0.81 9.41 13.86
N PRO A 475 -1.86 10.23 14.06
CA PRO A 475 -2.40 11.06 13.00
C PRO A 475 -1.24 11.84 12.37
N PRO A 476 -1.10 11.87 11.04
CA PRO A 476 0.03 12.51 10.36
C PRO A 476 0.12 14.03 10.64
N ALA A 477 -0.97 14.56 11.20
CA ALA A 477 -1.28 15.93 11.49
C ALA A 477 -1.21 16.27 13.00
N THR A 478 -0.25 15.74 13.75
CA THR A 478 -0.09 16.17 15.15
C THR A 478 0.64 17.50 15.22
N THR A 479 -0.04 18.53 15.72
CA THR A 479 0.63 19.75 16.17
C THR A 479 1.38 19.43 17.45
N ALA A 480 2.66 19.07 17.35
CA ALA A 480 3.53 19.04 18.50
C ALA A 480 3.70 20.49 18.98
N TRP A 481 3.16 20.81 20.15
CA TRP A 481 3.37 22.10 20.76
C TRP A 481 4.83 22.17 21.26
N THR A 482 5.65 22.99 20.63
CA THR A 482 7.08 23.17 20.95
C THR A 482 7.33 24.17 22.08
N GLY A 483 6.27 24.71 22.69
CA GLY A 483 6.37 25.57 23.86
C GLY A 483 6.76 24.79 25.11
N LYS A 484 7.54 25.42 26.01
CA LYS A 484 7.73 24.92 27.37
C LYS A 484 6.36 24.91 28.07
N PRO A 485 5.89 23.78 28.67
CA PRO A 485 4.63 23.76 29.41
C PRO A 485 4.56 24.94 30.38
N PRO A 486 3.43 25.66 30.47
CA PRO A 486 3.32 26.75 31.41
C PRO A 486 3.61 26.18 32.80
N ASP A 487 4.65 26.72 33.44
CA ASP A 487 5.05 26.30 34.78
C ASP A 487 3.85 26.55 35.71
N SER A 488 3.24 25.45 36.19
CA SER A 488 2.11 25.36 37.13
C SER A 488 0.75 25.93 36.66
N CYS A 489 -0.22 25.03 36.48
CA CYS A 489 -1.63 25.38 36.71
C CYS A 489 -1.88 25.31 38.23
N PRO A 490 -2.30 26.39 38.91
CA PRO A 490 -2.75 26.27 40.29
C PRO A 490 -4.03 25.40 40.33
N PRO A 491 -4.27 24.61 41.39
CA PRO A 491 -5.42 23.73 41.45
C PRO A 491 -6.71 24.57 41.60
N GLY A 492 -7.35 24.88 40.48
CA GLY A 492 -8.65 25.52 40.42
C GLY A 492 -9.73 24.46 40.19
N GLU A 493 -10.68 24.38 41.13
CA GLU A 493 -11.84 23.49 41.12
C GLU A 493 -12.56 23.47 39.76
N TRP A 494 -12.67 22.29 39.16
CA TRP A 494 -13.52 22.07 37.99
C TRP A 494 -14.98 21.98 38.47
N SER A 495 -15.65 23.12 38.60
CA SER A 495 -17.11 23.15 38.76
C SER A 495 -17.81 23.07 37.39
N PRO A 496 -18.80 22.18 37.20
CA PRO A 496 -19.54 22.09 35.95
C PRO A 496 -20.58 23.21 35.90
N MET A 497 -20.24 24.35 35.30
CA MET A 497 -21.22 25.39 34.99
C MET A 497 -21.49 25.46 33.49
N GLY A 498 -22.77 25.34 33.15
CA GLY A 498 -23.35 26.09 32.03
C GLY A 498 -23.53 25.32 30.74
N SER A 499 -24.59 24.53 30.67
CA SER A 499 -25.24 24.11 29.44
C SER A 499 -25.66 25.32 28.59
N LYS A 500 -24.79 25.78 27.69
CA LYS A 500 -25.13 26.37 26.39
C LYS A 500 -23.86 26.55 25.56
N PRO A 501 -23.73 25.90 24.38
CA PRO A 501 -22.68 26.26 23.45
C PRO A 501 -22.93 27.70 22.93
N PRO A 502 -21.87 28.48 22.67
CA PRO A 502 -22.03 29.75 21.95
C PRO A 502 -22.60 29.46 20.55
N PRO A 503 -23.40 30.38 19.98
CA PRO A 503 -23.88 30.20 18.62
C PRO A 503 -22.67 30.20 17.68
N PHE A 504 -22.61 29.24 16.77
CA PHE A 504 -22.42 29.34 15.31
C PHE A 504 -22.09 27.95 14.76
#